data_AF-A0A938N3W1-F1
#
_entry.id   AF-A0A938N3W1-F1
#
_cell.length_a   1.000
_cell.length_b   1.000
_cell.length_c   1.000
_cell.angle_alpha   90.00
_cell.angle_beta   90.00
_cell.angle_gamma   90.00
#
_symmetry.space_group_name_H-M   'P 1'
#
loop_
_entity.id
_entity.type
_entity.pdbx_description
1 polymer ?
#
loop_
_entity_poly.entity_id
_entity_poly.type
_entity_poly.pdbx_seq_one_letter_code
_entity_poly.pdbx_strand_id
1 'polypeptide(L)'
;MTDPNHNPDSADGSDAVLDLVISRVVDGVAGPREWTAIERTAQSNPSIWREVALAQRHHADLTAAVARATARAEGVDLPASANYPMHARPAFGTVGTYLGWAAAAALAVLLYRGTPPQAGPASSSGPQAAGFFTADTGPVIASPAEALDLYVTRGQQTGRVIAELPEKILVQATPISDDEGDRLEVVYIRQIVERTTVPVLYRFAPDDTGQLLAPVPIRIEPQPATPTRGPM
;
A
#
# COMPACT_ATOMS: atom_id res chain seq x y z
N MET A 1 34.01 -34.49 1.53
CA MET A 1 34.71 -33.86 2.66
C MET A 1 34.05 -32.52 2.86
N THR A 2 32.92 -32.55 3.57
CA THR A 2 32.01 -31.43 3.82
C THR A 2 32.44 -30.80 5.13
N ASP A 3 32.71 -29.49 5.11
CA ASP A 3 33.18 -28.74 6.26
C ASP A 3 32.02 -28.59 7.27
N PRO A 4 32.08 -29.23 8.46
CA PRO A 4 30.95 -29.29 9.39
C PRO A 4 30.80 -28.02 10.26
N ASN A 5 31.50 -26.92 9.93
CA ASN A 5 31.54 -25.71 10.75
C ASN A 5 30.98 -24.45 10.06
N HIS A 6 30.20 -24.59 8.98
CA HIS A 6 29.47 -23.44 8.44
C HIS A 6 28.29 -23.10 9.35
N ASN A 7 28.50 -22.14 10.26
CA ASN A 7 27.45 -21.55 11.09
C ASN A 7 26.74 -20.44 10.29
N PRO A 8 25.52 -20.67 9.77
CA PRO A 8 24.83 -19.70 8.91
C PRO A 8 24.43 -18.41 9.65
N ASP A 9 24.39 -18.43 10.99
CA ASP A 9 23.84 -17.32 11.79
C ASP A 9 24.85 -16.19 12.07
N SER A 10 26.14 -16.36 11.75
CA SER A 10 27.18 -15.35 12.06
C SER A 10 27.54 -14.43 10.89
N ALA A 11 27.15 -14.78 9.66
CA ALA A 11 27.47 -13.99 8.46
C ALA A 11 26.38 -12.96 8.10
N ASP A 12 25.14 -13.16 8.54
CA ASP A 12 23.98 -12.39 8.06
C ASP A 12 23.98 -10.93 8.55
N GLY A 13 24.53 -10.66 9.74
CA GLY A 13 24.48 -9.33 10.34
C GLY A 13 25.41 -8.30 9.69
N SER A 14 26.61 -8.71 9.25
CA SER A 14 27.57 -7.77 8.63
C SER A 14 27.13 -7.31 7.25
N ASP A 15 26.54 -8.24 6.49
CA ASP A 15 26.13 -8.00 5.11
C ASP A 15 24.91 -7.08 5.09
N ALA A 16 23.93 -7.31 5.98
CA ALA A 16 22.78 -6.40 6.15
C ALA A 16 23.19 -4.97 6.56
N VAL A 17 24.20 -4.83 7.43
CA VAL A 17 24.72 -3.51 7.83
C VAL A 17 25.44 -2.84 6.65
N LEU A 18 26.22 -3.58 5.87
CA LEU A 18 26.89 -3.04 4.69
C LEU A 18 25.88 -2.59 3.63
N ASP A 19 24.87 -3.41 3.34
CA ASP A 19 23.80 -3.10 2.39
C ASP A 19 23.04 -1.83 2.79
N LEU A 20 22.74 -1.66 4.08
CA LEU A 20 22.12 -0.44 4.61
C LEU A 20 23.00 0.79 4.37
N VAL A 21 24.32 0.67 4.59
CA VAL A 21 25.27 1.77 4.37
C VAL A 21 25.41 2.09 2.88
N ILE A 22 25.46 1.08 2.01
CA ILE A 22 25.47 1.26 0.55
C ILE A 22 24.19 1.97 0.09
N SER A 23 23.02 1.55 0.58
CA SER A 23 21.74 2.23 0.27
C SER A 23 21.80 3.72 0.66
N ARG A 24 22.28 4.03 1.86
CA ARG A 24 22.41 5.43 2.33
C ARG A 24 23.40 6.25 1.51
N VAL A 25 24.47 5.64 0.99
CA VAL A 25 25.41 6.30 0.06
C VAL A 25 24.74 6.60 -1.27
N VAL A 26 23.99 5.65 -1.82
CA VAL A 26 23.27 5.81 -3.09
C VAL A 26 22.22 6.92 -2.99
N ASP A 27 21.53 7.01 -1.86
CA ASP A 27 20.53 8.06 -1.58
C ASP A 27 21.16 9.43 -1.28
N GLY A 28 22.49 9.54 -1.20
CA GLY A 28 23.20 10.79 -0.91
C GLY A 28 23.07 11.27 0.54
N VAL A 29 22.58 10.42 1.45
CA VAL A 29 22.39 10.75 2.87
C VAL A 29 23.51 10.25 3.77
N ALA A 30 24.47 9.51 3.22
CA ALA A 30 25.61 9.00 3.97
C ALA A 30 26.57 10.11 4.42
N GLY A 31 26.86 10.15 5.71
CA GLY A 31 27.86 11.02 6.32
C GLY A 31 29.28 10.45 6.31
N PRO A 32 30.27 11.20 6.80
CA PRO A 32 31.69 10.80 6.74
C PRO A 32 31.99 9.45 7.42
N ARG A 33 31.30 9.11 8.52
CA ARG A 33 31.52 7.85 9.25
C ARG A 33 31.15 6.62 8.42
N GLU A 34 30.09 6.72 7.62
CA GLU A 34 29.59 5.66 6.75
C GLU A 34 30.53 5.44 5.55
N TRP A 35 31.05 6.53 4.98
CA TRP A 35 32.10 6.46 3.96
C TRP A 35 33.38 5.79 4.48
N THR A 36 33.83 6.13 5.69
CA THR A 36 34.97 5.44 6.32
C THR A 36 34.68 3.97 6.58
N ALA A 37 33.44 3.60 6.89
CA ALA A 37 33.06 2.20 7.08
C ALA A 37 33.16 1.42 5.75
N ILE A 38 32.62 1.97 4.65
CA ILE A 38 32.77 1.38 3.31
C ILE A 38 34.25 1.27 2.94
N GLU A 39 35.04 2.33 3.14
CA GLU A 39 36.45 2.33 2.77
C GLU A 39 37.23 1.23 3.52
N ARG A 40 36.98 1.09 4.83
CA ARG A 40 37.59 0.02 5.64
C ARG A 40 37.22 -1.36 5.12
N THR A 41 35.94 -1.61 4.83
CA THR A 41 35.50 -2.91 4.30
C THR A 41 36.04 -3.14 2.88
N ALA A 42 36.16 -2.08 2.08
CA ALA A 42 36.67 -2.18 0.72
C ALA A 42 38.18 -2.45 0.65
N GLN A 43 38.95 -2.13 1.72
CA GLN A 43 40.36 -2.50 1.83
C GLN A 43 40.54 -4.03 1.89
N SER A 44 39.64 -4.76 2.55
CA SER A 44 39.64 -6.22 2.57
C SER A 44 38.89 -6.83 1.38
N ASN A 45 37.87 -6.14 0.87
CA ASN A 45 37.11 -6.58 -0.30
C ASN A 45 36.87 -5.45 -1.33
N PRO A 46 37.74 -5.32 -2.35
CA PRO A 46 37.59 -4.31 -3.38
C PRO A 46 36.32 -4.43 -4.25
N SER A 47 35.56 -5.54 -4.20
CA SER A 47 34.30 -5.67 -4.96
C SER A 47 33.24 -4.67 -4.51
N ILE A 48 33.30 -4.23 -3.25
CA ILE A 48 32.34 -3.28 -2.66
C ILE A 48 32.31 -1.97 -3.45
N TRP A 49 33.45 -1.48 -3.93
CA TRP A 49 33.48 -0.28 -4.78
C TRP A 49 32.73 -0.46 -6.10
N ARG A 50 32.77 -1.68 -6.65
CA ARG A 50 31.99 -2.03 -7.86
C ARG A 50 30.49 -2.07 -7.55
N GLU A 51 30.11 -2.62 -6.40
CA GLU A 51 28.71 -2.68 -5.96
C GLU A 51 28.13 -1.28 -5.72
N VAL A 52 28.85 -0.40 -5.03
CA VAL A 52 28.44 1.01 -4.84
C VAL A 52 28.28 1.73 -6.19
N ALA A 53 29.25 1.59 -7.10
CA ALA A 53 29.17 2.21 -8.42
C ALA A 53 28.00 1.67 -9.25
N LEU A 54 27.73 0.36 -9.18
CA LEU A 54 26.60 -0.27 -9.87
C LEU A 54 25.26 0.22 -9.30
N ALA A 55 25.15 0.31 -7.97
CA ALA A 55 23.95 0.80 -7.30
C ALA A 55 23.67 2.28 -7.63
N GLN A 56 24.71 3.13 -7.65
CA GLN A 56 24.59 4.53 -8.08
C GLN A 56 24.14 4.65 -9.54
N ARG A 57 24.68 3.81 -10.44
CA ARG A 57 24.23 3.76 -11.83
C ARG A 57 22.75 3.36 -11.94
N HIS A 58 22.32 2.32 -11.25
CA HIS A 58 20.92 1.89 -11.25
C HIS A 58 19.99 2.98 -10.71
N HIS A 59 20.38 3.68 -9.65
CA HIS A 59 19.62 4.80 -9.11
C HIS A 59 19.48 5.95 -10.12
N ALA A 60 20.56 6.30 -10.83
CA ALA A 60 20.52 7.31 -11.88
C ALA A 60 19.61 6.90 -13.05
N ASP A 61 19.68 5.63 -13.47
CA ASP A 61 18.85 5.09 -14.55
C ASP A 61 17.35 5.10 -14.16
N LEU A 62 17.02 4.70 -12.93
CA LEU A 62 15.66 4.73 -12.39
C LEU A 62 15.13 6.17 -12.29
N THR A 63 15.93 7.09 -11.74
CA THR A 63 15.58 8.51 -11.62
C THR A 63 15.28 9.11 -12.99
N ALA A 64 16.12 8.82 -13.99
CA ALA A 64 15.91 9.27 -15.36
C ALA A 64 14.64 8.66 -15.99
N ALA A 65 14.34 7.39 -15.71
CA ALA A 65 13.12 6.73 -16.19
C ALA A 65 11.85 7.33 -15.59
N VAL A 66 11.83 7.56 -14.27
CA VAL A 66 10.73 8.21 -13.56
C VAL A 66 10.52 9.63 -14.11
N ALA A 67 11.59 10.42 -14.27
CA ALA A 67 11.50 11.76 -14.82
C ALA A 67 10.87 11.77 -16.23
N ARG A 68 11.24 10.83 -17.11
CA ARG A 68 10.62 10.68 -18.44
C ARG A 68 9.14 10.30 -18.37
N ALA A 69 8.75 9.44 -17.44
CA ALA A 69 7.36 9.04 -17.25
C ALA A 69 6.51 10.20 -16.74
N THR A 70 7.00 10.96 -15.76
CA THR A 70 6.33 12.15 -15.24
C THR A 70 6.15 13.22 -16.31
N ALA A 71 7.19 13.49 -17.11
CA ALA A 71 7.11 14.47 -18.21
C ALA A 71 6.04 14.10 -19.25
N ARG A 72 5.78 12.80 -19.48
CA ARG A 72 4.67 12.36 -20.35
C ARG A 72 3.31 12.58 -19.70
N ALA A 73 3.19 12.27 -18.41
CA ALA A 73 1.94 12.45 -17.67
C ALA A 73 1.53 13.92 -17.61
N GLU A 74 2.50 14.83 -17.43
CA GLU A 74 2.27 16.29 -17.44
C GLU A 74 1.81 16.81 -18.82
N GLY A 75 2.12 16.11 -19.91
CA GLY A 75 1.71 16.48 -21.26
C GLY A 75 0.33 15.96 -21.68
N VAL A 76 -0.36 15.19 -20.83
CA VAL A 76 -1.72 14.71 -21.14
C VAL A 76 -2.71 15.79 -20.74
N ASP A 77 -3.16 16.58 -21.73
CA ASP A 77 -4.30 17.47 -21.55
C ASP A 77 -5.53 16.65 -21.19
N LEU A 78 -6.10 16.95 -20.02
CA LEU A 78 -7.41 16.43 -19.68
C LEU A 78 -8.43 17.15 -20.57
N PRO A 79 -9.41 16.43 -21.17
CA PRO A 79 -10.42 17.07 -21.99
C PRO A 79 -11.07 18.16 -21.15
N ALA A 80 -10.92 19.41 -21.60
CA ALA A 80 -11.52 20.57 -20.96
C ALA A 80 -12.99 20.23 -20.79
N SER A 81 -13.39 19.98 -19.54
CA SER A 81 -14.74 19.55 -19.23
C SER A 81 -15.67 20.64 -19.75
N ALA A 82 -16.37 20.30 -20.83
CA ALA A 82 -17.19 21.22 -21.60
C ALA A 82 -18.17 21.91 -20.64
N ASN A 83 -17.96 23.20 -20.43
CA ASN A 83 -18.93 24.16 -19.92
C ASN A 83 -19.85 23.65 -18.81
N TYR A 84 -19.29 23.24 -17.67
CA TYR A 84 -20.04 23.41 -16.43
C TYR A 84 -19.94 24.91 -16.06
N PRO A 85 -21.05 25.66 -16.03
CA PRO A 85 -21.04 27.05 -15.59
C PRO A 85 -20.80 27.08 -14.08
N MET A 86 -19.53 26.97 -13.69
CA MET A 86 -19.11 27.12 -12.30
C MET A 86 -18.70 28.58 -12.11
N HIS A 87 -19.41 29.26 -11.23
CA HIS A 87 -19.22 30.65 -10.86
C HIS A 87 -17.76 30.96 -10.55
N ALA A 88 -17.34 32.14 -10.99
CA ALA A 88 -15.98 32.62 -10.91
C ALA A 88 -15.42 32.70 -9.46
N ARG A 89 -14.11 32.37 -9.37
CA ARG A 89 -13.05 32.81 -8.42
C ARG A 89 -12.59 31.78 -7.37
N PRO A 90 -11.35 31.89 -6.83
CA PRO A 90 -10.15 32.63 -7.27
C PRO A 90 -8.93 31.70 -7.51
N ALA A 91 -7.85 32.29 -8.05
CA ALA A 91 -6.56 31.64 -8.29
C ALA A 91 -5.94 31.11 -6.99
N PHE A 92 -5.84 29.79 -6.86
CA PHE A 92 -4.97 29.12 -5.89
C PHE A 92 -3.86 28.40 -6.67
N GLY A 93 -2.65 28.92 -6.56
CA GLY A 93 -1.44 28.27 -7.07
C GLY A 93 -1.15 26.97 -6.32
N THR A 94 -0.64 25.98 -7.07
CA THR A 94 0.17 24.86 -6.57
C THR A 94 -0.34 24.16 -5.30
N VAL A 95 -1.56 23.64 -5.35
CA VAL A 95 -2.03 22.52 -4.50
C VAL A 95 -2.61 21.44 -5.42
N GLY A 96 -1.76 20.93 -6.30
CA GLY A 96 -2.16 20.04 -7.41
C GLY A 96 -2.13 18.54 -7.11
N THR A 97 -1.77 18.12 -5.89
CA THR A 97 -1.52 16.69 -5.61
C THR A 97 -2.56 16.03 -4.69
N TYR A 98 -3.39 16.80 -3.98
CA TYR A 98 -4.39 16.27 -3.06
C TYR A 98 -5.85 16.46 -3.48
N LEU A 99 -6.12 17.24 -4.55
CA LEU A 99 -7.49 17.45 -5.01
C LEU A 99 -8.11 16.26 -5.74
N GLY A 100 -7.31 15.31 -6.24
CA GLY A 100 -7.81 14.13 -6.95
C GLY A 100 -8.73 13.25 -6.09
N TRP A 101 -8.39 13.06 -4.82
CA TRP A 101 -9.18 12.26 -3.90
C TRP A 101 -10.45 12.99 -3.44
N ALA A 102 -10.38 14.30 -3.24
CA ALA A 102 -11.55 15.11 -2.86
C ALA A 102 -12.61 15.14 -3.96
N ALA A 103 -12.20 15.20 -5.24
CA ALA A 103 -13.12 15.11 -6.36
C ALA A 103 -13.80 13.74 -6.47
N ALA A 104 -13.07 12.64 -6.23
CA ALA A 104 -13.62 11.29 -6.21
C ALA A 104 -14.66 11.12 -5.07
N ALA A 105 -14.35 11.64 -3.87
CA ALA A 105 -15.27 11.61 -2.74
C ALA A 105 -16.55 12.43 -3.00
N ALA A 106 -16.43 13.62 -3.61
CA ALA A 106 -17.58 14.46 -3.93
C ALA A 106 -18.50 13.81 -4.99
N LEU A 107 -17.93 13.13 -6.00
CA LEU A 107 -18.70 12.39 -7.02
C LEU A 107 -19.47 11.22 -6.42
N ALA A 108 -18.88 10.50 -5.46
CA ALA A 108 -19.55 9.42 -4.75
C ALA A 108 -20.76 9.94 -3.94
N VAL A 109 -20.64 11.09 -3.27
CA VAL A 109 -21.74 11.71 -2.50
C VAL A 109 -22.86 12.21 -3.42
N LEU A 110 -22.53 12.76 -4.59
CA LEU A 110 -23.52 13.29 -5.53
C LEU A 110 -24.35 12.17 -6.18
N LEU A 111 -23.69 11.06 -6.55
CA LEU A 111 -24.37 9.87 -7.08
C LEU A 111 -25.26 9.20 -6.04
N TYR A 112 -24.87 9.25 -4.77
CA TYR A 112 -25.66 8.68 -3.67
C TYR A 112 -26.94 9.46 -3.37
N ARG A 113 -26.98 10.78 -3.64
CA ARG A 113 -28.16 11.62 -3.37
C ARG A 113 -29.10 11.79 -4.56
N GLY A 114 -28.74 11.31 -5.75
CA GLY A 114 -29.39 11.66 -7.01
C GLY A 114 -30.52 10.74 -7.50
N THR A 115 -30.90 9.68 -6.79
CA THR A 115 -31.98 8.77 -7.24
C THR A 115 -33.34 9.18 -6.67
N PRO A 116 -34.24 9.84 -7.44
CA PRO A 116 -35.61 10.07 -6.98
C PRO A 116 -36.34 8.73 -6.84
N PRO A 117 -37.20 8.55 -5.81
CA PRO A 117 -37.97 7.33 -5.62
C PRO A 117 -38.98 7.19 -6.76
N GLN A 118 -38.71 6.29 -7.70
CA GLN A 118 -39.63 5.97 -8.78
C GLN A 118 -40.69 5.02 -8.23
N ALA A 119 -41.85 5.58 -7.86
CA ALA A 119 -43.02 4.81 -7.44
C ALA A 119 -43.62 4.05 -8.64
N GLY A 120 -43.34 2.76 -8.74
CA GLY A 120 -43.93 1.84 -9.71
C GLY A 120 -44.49 0.58 -9.02
N PRO A 121 -45.61 0.01 -9.50
CA PRO A 121 -46.30 -1.08 -8.82
C PRO A 121 -45.57 -2.42 -8.99
N ALA A 122 -45.67 -3.22 -7.93
CA ALA A 122 -45.07 -4.52 -7.69
C ALA A 122 -44.96 -5.43 -8.93
N SER A 123 -43.74 -5.86 -9.23
CA SER A 123 -43.47 -7.06 -10.03
C SER A 123 -42.24 -7.76 -9.48
N SER A 124 -42.49 -8.94 -8.93
CA SER A 124 -41.55 -9.83 -8.26
C SER A 124 -40.59 -10.49 -9.25
N SER A 125 -39.40 -9.91 -9.40
CA SER A 125 -38.17 -10.61 -9.80
C SER A 125 -36.99 -9.70 -9.42
N GLY A 126 -36.42 -9.97 -8.25
CA GLY A 126 -35.55 -9.06 -7.53
C GLY A 126 -34.21 -8.83 -8.23
N PRO A 127 -33.79 -7.58 -8.45
CA PRO A 127 -32.40 -7.28 -8.76
C PRO A 127 -31.56 -7.52 -7.50
N GLN A 128 -30.51 -8.33 -7.61
CA GLN A 128 -29.46 -8.43 -6.61
C GLN A 128 -28.67 -7.11 -6.60
N ALA A 129 -29.18 -6.11 -5.90
CA ALA A 129 -28.41 -4.95 -5.51
C ALA A 129 -27.44 -5.39 -4.41
N ALA A 130 -26.14 -5.35 -4.69
CA ALA A 130 -25.08 -5.45 -3.69
C ALA A 130 -25.05 -4.17 -2.85
N GLY A 131 -26.11 -3.95 -2.07
CA GLY A 131 -26.25 -2.85 -1.11
C GLY A 131 -26.62 -3.43 0.24
N PHE A 132 -25.68 -3.42 1.17
CA PHE A 132 -25.74 -4.13 2.45
C PHE A 132 -26.69 -3.49 3.49
N PHE A 133 -27.71 -2.75 3.07
CA PHE A 133 -28.65 -2.10 3.99
C PHE A 133 -30.07 -2.13 3.43
N THR A 134 -30.86 -3.12 3.86
CA THR A 134 -32.32 -3.07 3.80
C THR A 134 -32.81 -2.01 4.78
N ALA A 135 -33.73 -1.16 4.34
CA ALA A 135 -34.26 0.00 5.07
C ALA A 135 -35.16 -0.34 6.27
N ASP A 136 -34.85 -1.39 7.03
CA ASP A 136 -35.64 -1.76 8.20
C ASP A 136 -34.73 -2.29 9.31
N THR A 137 -34.48 -1.45 10.32
CA THR A 137 -33.87 -1.78 11.63
C THR A 137 -32.40 -2.26 11.69
N GLY A 138 -31.55 -1.83 10.76
CA GLY A 138 -30.10 -2.00 10.92
C GLY A 138 -29.56 -1.17 12.10
N PRO A 139 -28.50 -1.63 12.81
CA PRO A 139 -27.86 -0.85 13.86
C PRO A 139 -27.36 0.49 13.29
N VAL A 140 -27.72 1.58 13.97
CA VAL A 140 -27.23 2.93 13.63
C VAL A 140 -25.76 2.98 14.01
N ILE A 141 -24.88 2.96 13.03
CA ILE A 141 -23.43 3.09 13.23
C ILE A 141 -23.12 4.57 13.48
N ALA A 142 -22.74 4.92 14.71
CA ALA A 142 -22.50 6.30 15.14
C ALA A 142 -21.09 6.80 14.77
N SER A 143 -20.15 5.89 14.51
CA SER A 143 -18.77 6.26 14.15
C SER A 143 -18.10 5.26 13.20
N PRO A 144 -17.06 5.68 12.45
CA PRO A 144 -16.25 4.76 11.64
C PRO A 144 -15.58 3.65 12.47
N ALA A 145 -15.20 3.95 13.71
CA ALA A 145 -14.62 2.96 14.62
C ALA A 145 -15.62 1.84 14.95
N GLU A 146 -16.87 2.21 15.23
CA GLU A 146 -17.96 1.26 15.48
C GLU A 146 -18.27 0.42 14.24
N ALA A 147 -18.21 1.01 13.03
CA ALA A 147 -18.37 0.28 11.78
C ALA A 147 -17.32 -0.85 11.65
N LEU A 148 -16.07 -0.52 12.00
CA LEU A 148 -14.95 -1.45 11.92
C LEU A 148 -15.04 -2.54 13.00
N ASP A 149 -15.41 -2.18 14.22
CA ASP A 149 -15.58 -3.15 15.31
C ASP A 149 -16.72 -4.13 15.00
N LEU A 150 -17.82 -3.63 14.40
CA LEU A 150 -18.91 -4.46 13.90
C LEU A 150 -18.44 -5.40 12.77
N TYR A 151 -17.61 -4.90 11.85
CA TYR A 151 -17.02 -5.70 10.78
C TYR A 151 -16.13 -6.83 11.34
N VAL A 152 -15.20 -6.51 12.25
CA VAL A 152 -14.31 -7.49 12.88
C VAL A 152 -15.11 -8.54 13.64
N THR A 153 -16.07 -8.10 14.47
CA THR A 153 -16.94 -9.00 15.24
C THR A 153 -17.71 -9.95 14.33
N ARG A 154 -18.37 -9.42 13.30
CA ARG A 154 -19.13 -10.25 12.35
C ARG A 154 -18.21 -11.15 11.51
N GLY A 155 -17.05 -10.65 11.14
CA GLY A 155 -16.01 -11.39 10.43
C GLY A 155 -15.50 -12.58 11.25
N GLN A 156 -15.27 -12.41 12.54
CA GLN A 156 -14.85 -13.48 13.45
C GLN A 156 -15.95 -14.52 13.64
N GLN A 157 -17.20 -14.08 13.84
CA GLN A 157 -18.37 -14.98 13.95
C GLN A 157 -18.56 -15.85 12.69
N THR A 158 -18.27 -15.30 11.51
CA THR A 158 -18.38 -16.02 10.23
C THR A 158 -17.10 -16.79 9.86
N GLY A 159 -16.02 -16.68 10.64
CA GLY A 159 -14.73 -17.31 10.37
C GLY A 159 -13.95 -16.70 9.19
N ARG A 160 -14.41 -15.53 8.70
CA ARG A 160 -13.76 -14.73 7.65
C ARG A 160 -12.60 -13.91 8.20
N VAL A 161 -12.75 -13.32 9.38
CA VAL A 161 -11.65 -12.65 10.10
C VAL A 161 -11.05 -13.67 11.05
N ILE A 162 -9.76 -13.93 10.93
CA ILE A 162 -9.01 -14.82 11.83
C ILE A 162 -8.68 -14.06 13.12
N ALA A 163 -8.07 -12.89 12.99
CA ALA A 163 -7.61 -12.09 14.12
C ALA A 163 -7.40 -10.62 13.70
N GLU A 164 -7.50 -9.72 14.68
CA GLU A 164 -6.88 -8.39 14.62
C GLU A 164 -5.52 -8.48 15.31
N LEU A 165 -4.46 -7.95 14.69
CA LEU A 165 -3.15 -7.92 15.32
C LEU A 165 -3.16 -6.86 16.44
N PRO A 166 -2.76 -7.22 17.68
CA PRO A 166 -2.88 -6.33 18.84
C PRO A 166 -1.92 -5.13 18.76
N GLU A 167 -0.82 -5.26 18.02
CA GLU A 167 0.18 -4.21 17.87
C GLU A 167 -0.22 -3.23 16.77
N LYS A 168 -0.58 -2.01 17.20
CA LYS A 168 -0.80 -0.89 16.29
C LYS A 168 0.55 -0.32 15.86
N ILE A 169 0.81 -0.29 14.57
CA ILE A 169 2.03 0.31 14.03
C ILE A 169 1.82 1.83 14.01
N LEU A 170 2.52 2.55 14.89
CA LEU A 170 2.52 4.00 14.91
C LEU A 170 3.21 4.52 13.65
N VAL A 171 2.49 5.29 12.84
CA VAL A 171 3.01 5.90 11.61
C VAL A 171 3.55 7.29 11.90
N GLN A 172 2.76 8.09 12.61
CA GLN A 172 3.05 9.49 12.86
C GLN A 172 2.41 9.93 14.17
N ALA A 173 3.12 10.76 14.93
CA ALA A 173 2.59 11.50 16.06
C ALA A 173 2.88 12.98 15.83
N THR A 174 1.86 13.83 15.85
CA THR A 174 1.99 15.27 15.65
C THR A 174 1.46 15.98 16.90
N PRO A 175 2.28 16.80 17.58
CA PRO A 175 1.79 17.60 18.68
C PRO A 175 0.82 18.65 18.16
N ILE A 176 -0.34 18.72 18.81
CA ILE A 176 -1.32 19.79 18.65
C ILE A 176 -1.14 20.69 19.86
N SER A 177 -0.57 21.87 19.62
CA SER A 177 -0.54 22.95 20.61
C SER A 177 -1.89 23.64 20.59
N ASP A 178 -2.74 23.29 21.54
CA ASP A 178 -3.98 23.99 21.82
C ASP A 178 -3.89 24.62 23.22
N ASP A 179 -4.72 25.65 23.49
CA ASP A 179 -4.76 26.34 24.79
C ASP A 179 -5.17 25.39 25.95
N GLU A 180 -5.66 24.19 25.60
CA GLU A 180 -6.12 23.14 26.49
C GLU A 180 -5.03 22.10 26.88
N GLY A 181 -3.76 22.35 26.52
CA GLY A 181 -2.60 21.54 26.89
C GLY A 181 -2.00 20.69 25.77
N ASP A 182 -0.90 19.99 26.06
CA ASP A 182 -0.16 19.20 25.08
C ASP A 182 -0.96 17.97 24.64
N ARG A 183 -1.56 18.03 23.43
CA ARG A 183 -2.23 16.89 22.79
C ARG A 183 -1.39 16.32 21.66
N LEU A 184 -1.56 15.04 21.37
CA LEU A 184 -0.92 14.37 20.23
C LEU A 184 -1.99 13.83 19.28
N GLU A 185 -1.92 14.22 18.02
CA GLU A 185 -2.59 13.54 16.93
C GLU A 185 -1.75 12.32 16.53
N VAL A 186 -2.37 11.14 16.52
CA VAL A 186 -1.68 9.87 16.25
C VAL A 186 -2.30 9.19 15.04
N VAL A 187 -1.47 8.91 14.04
CA VAL A 187 -1.81 8.08 12.89
C VAL A 187 -1.18 6.71 13.09
N TYR A 188 -1.99 5.65 12.99
CA TYR A 188 -1.52 4.27 13.13
C TYR A 188 -2.15 3.34 12.08
N ILE A 189 -1.48 2.24 11.80
CA ILE A 189 -2.00 1.15 10.96
C ILE A 189 -2.59 0.08 11.88
N ARG A 190 -3.82 -0.32 11.56
CA ARG A 190 -4.52 -1.47 12.16
C ARG A 190 -4.53 -2.60 11.14
N GLN A 191 -3.96 -3.75 11.50
CA GLN A 191 -3.88 -4.91 10.61
C GLN A 191 -4.94 -5.95 10.99
N ILE A 192 -5.74 -6.36 10.01
CA ILE A 192 -6.79 -7.38 10.16
C ILE A 192 -6.43 -8.55 9.25
N VAL A 193 -6.37 -9.75 9.83
CA VAL A 193 -6.06 -10.98 9.10
C VAL A 193 -7.36 -11.64 8.67
N GLU A 194 -7.59 -11.72 7.36
CA GLU A 194 -8.76 -12.38 6.78
C GLU A 194 -8.39 -13.71 6.10
N ARG A 195 -9.32 -14.65 6.17
CA ARG A 195 -9.30 -15.90 5.42
C ARG A 195 -10.45 -15.90 4.45
N THR A 196 -10.12 -16.07 3.18
CA THR A 196 -11.10 -16.29 2.12
C THR A 196 -10.66 -17.47 1.28
N THR A 197 -11.63 -18.25 0.81
CA THR A 197 -11.40 -19.30 -0.17
C THR A 197 -11.81 -18.75 -1.52
N VAL A 198 -10.84 -18.60 -2.43
CA VAL A 198 -11.10 -18.20 -3.81
C VAL A 198 -11.01 -19.40 -4.72
N PRO A 199 -11.93 -19.55 -5.70
CA PRO A 199 -11.93 -20.71 -6.59
C PRO A 199 -10.75 -20.68 -7.58
N VAL A 200 -10.31 -19.49 -7.97
CA VAL A 200 -9.21 -19.26 -8.90
C VAL A 200 -8.45 -18.03 -8.45
N LEU A 201 -7.11 -18.13 -8.45
CA LEU A 201 -6.23 -16.98 -8.26
C LEU A 201 -5.79 -16.45 -9.62
N TYR A 202 -5.65 -15.14 -9.73
CA TYR A 202 -5.17 -14.49 -10.95
C TYR A 202 -3.89 -13.72 -10.66
N ARG A 203 -2.94 -13.76 -11.60
CA ARG A 203 -1.75 -12.91 -11.61
C ARG A 203 -1.89 -11.88 -12.71
N PHE A 204 -1.63 -10.62 -12.38
CA PHE A 204 -1.32 -9.61 -13.37
C PHE A 204 0.20 -9.61 -13.58
N ALA A 205 0.63 -9.81 -14.82
CA ALA A 205 2.02 -9.65 -15.20
C ALA A 205 2.12 -8.34 -16.00
N PRO A 206 3.01 -7.41 -15.63
CA PRO A 206 3.30 -6.28 -16.50
C PRO A 206 3.98 -6.80 -17.78
N ASP A 207 3.64 -6.21 -18.92
CA ASP A 207 4.38 -6.39 -20.16
C ASP A 207 5.65 -5.54 -20.20
N ASP A 208 6.41 -5.64 -21.30
CA ASP A 208 7.64 -4.87 -21.53
C ASP A 208 7.41 -3.34 -21.59
N THR A 209 6.16 -2.89 -21.68
CA THR A 209 5.77 -1.47 -21.67
C THR A 209 5.22 -1.01 -20.32
N GLY A 210 5.12 -1.92 -19.33
CA GLY A 210 4.56 -1.66 -18.01
C GLY A 210 3.03 -1.65 -17.98
N GLN A 211 2.35 -2.02 -19.06
CA GLN A 211 0.90 -2.22 -19.03
C GLN A 211 0.59 -3.58 -18.40
N LEU A 212 -0.45 -3.61 -17.57
CA LEU A 212 -0.91 -4.87 -16.97
C LEU A 212 -1.58 -5.71 -18.05
N LEU A 213 -1.01 -6.88 -18.33
CA LEU A 213 -1.63 -7.86 -19.22
C LEU A 213 -2.94 -8.38 -18.62
N ALA A 214 -3.77 -8.98 -19.49
CA ALA A 214 -4.99 -9.66 -19.06
C ALA A 214 -4.69 -10.67 -17.93
N PRO A 215 -5.55 -10.76 -16.90
CA PRO A 215 -5.31 -11.61 -15.74
C PRO A 215 -5.17 -13.09 -16.16
N VAL A 216 -4.03 -13.70 -15.81
CA VAL A 216 -3.77 -15.11 -16.10
C VAL A 216 -4.05 -15.94 -14.85
N PRO A 217 -4.85 -17.02 -14.93
CA PRO A 217 -5.13 -17.86 -13.78
C PRO A 217 -3.85 -18.57 -13.30
N ILE A 218 -3.56 -18.44 -12.00
CA ILE A 218 -2.47 -19.14 -11.33
C ILE A 218 -3.01 -20.48 -10.85
N ARG A 219 -2.36 -21.56 -11.29
CA ARG A 219 -2.51 -22.86 -10.64
C ARG A 219 -1.50 -22.93 -9.51
N ILE A 220 -1.98 -22.85 -8.27
CA ILE A 220 -1.15 -23.22 -7.13
C ILE A 220 -1.11 -24.73 -7.12
N GLU A 221 0.03 -25.29 -7.47
CA GLU A 221 0.28 -26.71 -7.25
C GLU A 221 0.31 -26.93 -5.74
N PRO A 222 -0.53 -27.83 -5.18
CA PRO A 222 -0.54 -28.08 -3.75
C PRO A 222 0.86 -28.46 -3.33
N GLN A 223 1.49 -27.64 -2.48
CA GLN A 223 2.79 -27.98 -1.94
C GLN A 223 2.63 -29.32 -1.20
N PRO A 224 3.34 -30.39 -1.60
CA PRO A 224 3.20 -31.67 -0.95
C PRO A 224 3.49 -31.47 0.54
N ALA A 225 2.57 -31.95 1.38
CA ALA A 225 2.70 -31.81 2.82
C ALA A 225 4.09 -32.34 3.22
N THR A 226 4.93 -31.45 3.77
CA THR A 226 6.24 -31.85 4.28
C THR A 226 5.99 -32.97 5.29
N PRO A 227 6.55 -34.18 5.08
CA PRO A 227 6.30 -35.29 5.99
C PRO A 227 6.77 -34.86 7.39
N THR A 228 5.82 -34.75 8.32
CA THR A 228 6.11 -34.45 9.72
C THR A 228 7.11 -35.48 10.22
N ARG A 229 8.35 -35.05 10.45
CA ARG A 229 9.40 -35.89 11.00
C ARG A 229 8.91 -36.37 12.36
N GLY A 230 8.60 -37.66 12.46
CA GLY A 230 8.10 -38.25 13.71
C GLY A 230 9.08 -38.02 14.86
N PRO A 231 8.57 -37.87 16.11
CA PRO A 231 9.45 -37.75 17.27
C PRO A 231 10.30 -39.02 17.38
N MET A 232 11.62 -38.84 17.43
CA MET A 232 12.55 -39.87 17.89
C MET A 232 12.55 -39.95 19.40
#